data_AF-A0A6F9CE95-F1
#
_entry.id   AF-A0A6F9CE95-F1
#
_cell.length_a   1.000
_cell.length_b   1.000
_cell.length_c   1.000
_cell.angle_alpha   90.00
_cell.angle_beta   90.00
_cell.angle_gamma   90.00
#
_symmetry.space_group_name_H-M   'P 1'
#
loop_
_entity.id
_entity.type
_entity.pdbx_description
1 polymer ?
#
loop_
_entity_poly.entity_id
_entity_poly.type
_entity_poly.pdbx_seq_one_letter_code
_entity_poly.pdbx_strand_id
1 'polypeptide(L)'
;MSPLNSVMSSFPDPRPLYREETIVIALASVSIVAVLIVALFFGYRMLSGDRKQGLHNMDMMEAAASEPSLDLDSLKLLEMIGRGRYGSVYKGSLDERPVAVKVFTYQNRQNFVNERAIYRVPLLEHDNIARFIVGDERLTADGRMEYLL
;
A
#
# COMPACT_ATOMS: atom_id res chain seq x y z
N MET A 1 55.25 75.28 -10.54
CA MET A 1 54.45 74.72 -11.66
C MET A 1 54.96 73.30 -11.91
N SER A 2 54.03 72.37 -12.16
CA SER A 2 54.20 70.93 -12.39
C SER A 2 54.15 70.02 -11.15
N PRO A 3 53.45 68.88 -11.22
CA PRO A 3 52.56 68.42 -10.16
C PRO A 3 52.99 67.09 -9.50
N LEU A 4 52.32 66.78 -8.39
CA LEU A 4 52.34 65.49 -7.68
C LEU A 4 52.04 64.33 -8.64
N ASN A 5 53.00 63.41 -8.79
CA ASN A 5 52.71 62.08 -9.34
C ASN A 5 52.27 61.17 -8.20
N SER A 6 50.95 61.09 -8.02
CA SER A 6 50.26 60.07 -7.23
C SER A 6 50.55 58.70 -7.83
N VAL A 7 51.34 57.89 -7.14
CA VAL A 7 51.49 56.46 -7.43
C VAL A 7 50.16 55.79 -7.09
N MET A 8 49.28 55.68 -8.09
CA MET A 8 48.02 54.97 -8.02
C MET A 8 48.32 53.47 -7.87
N SER A 9 48.04 52.92 -6.70
CA SER A 9 48.06 51.48 -6.42
C SER A 9 47.03 50.78 -7.32
N SER A 10 47.48 50.09 -8.36
CA SER A 10 46.64 49.19 -9.15
C SER A 10 46.38 47.91 -8.35
N PHE A 11 45.25 47.85 -7.66
CA PHE A 11 44.73 46.59 -7.14
C PHE A 11 44.29 45.74 -8.35
N PRO A 12 44.74 44.48 -8.47
CA PRO A 12 44.31 43.62 -9.56
C PRO A 12 42.83 43.27 -9.36
N ASP A 13 41.99 43.60 -10.35
CA ASP A 13 40.60 43.15 -10.36
C ASP A 13 40.55 41.61 -10.30
N PRO A 14 39.74 41.02 -9.40
CA PRO A 14 39.56 39.57 -9.37
C PRO A 14 38.89 39.14 -10.68
N ARG A 15 39.64 38.34 -11.45
CA ARG A 15 39.27 37.93 -12.81
C ARG A 15 37.93 37.17 -12.83
N PRO A 16 37.10 37.34 -13.88
CA PRO A 16 35.81 36.66 -14.03
C PRO A 16 35.89 35.12 -14.06
N LEU A 17 37.09 34.56 -14.29
CA LEU A 17 37.35 33.12 -14.34
C LEU A 17 36.92 32.39 -13.05
N TYR A 18 37.13 32.99 -11.87
CA TYR A 18 36.77 32.35 -10.60
C TYR A 18 35.25 32.24 -10.43
N ARG A 19 34.48 33.16 -11.02
CA ARG A 19 33.02 33.15 -10.95
C ARG A 19 32.44 32.01 -11.78
N GLU A 20 32.97 31.78 -12.98
CA GLU A 20 32.52 30.69 -13.85
C GLU A 20 32.85 29.32 -13.26
N GLU A 21 34.06 29.14 -12.74
CA GLU A 21 34.47 27.91 -12.05
C GLU A 21 33.60 27.64 -10.81
N THR A 22 33.31 28.67 -10.02
CA THR A 22 32.45 28.55 -8.84
C THR A 22 31.01 28.17 -9.21
N ILE A 23 30.47 28.75 -10.29
CA ILE A 23 29.13 28.41 -10.77
C ILE A 23 29.08 26.95 -11.24
N VAL A 24 30.09 26.49 -11.98
CA VAL A 24 30.16 25.09 -12.45
C VAL A 24 30.26 24.12 -11.27
N ILE A 25 31.09 24.42 -10.27
CA ILE A 25 31.22 23.60 -9.05
C ILE A 25 29.90 23.55 -8.28
N ALA A 26 29.24 24.70 -8.11
CA ALA A 26 27.95 24.76 -7.43
C ALA A 26 26.88 23.95 -8.18
N LEU A 27 26.77 24.10 -9.50
CA LEU A 27 25.82 23.34 -10.33
C LEU A 27 26.10 21.83 -10.28
N ALA A 28 27.37 21.42 -10.31
CA ALA A 28 27.75 20.03 -10.20
C ALA A 28 27.34 19.45 -8.83
N SER A 29 27.59 20.17 -7.74
CA SER A 29 27.20 19.74 -6.39
C SER A 29 25.68 19.61 -6.23
N VAL A 30 24.90 20.57 -6.74
CA VAL A 30 23.43 20.55 -6.68
C VAL A 30 22.88 19.41 -7.51
N SER A 31 23.46 19.16 -8.69
CA SER A 31 23.06 18.04 -9.56
C SER A 31 23.31 16.69 -8.89
N ILE A 32 24.46 16.51 -8.24
CA ILE A 32 24.78 15.28 -7.48
C ILE A 32 23.77 15.07 -6.35
N VAL A 33 23.47 16.12 -5.57
CA VAL A 33 22.50 16.04 -4.46
C VAL A 33 21.11 15.69 -4.99
N ALA A 34 20.66 16.31 -6.08
CA ALA A 34 19.38 16.01 -6.70
C ALA A 34 19.30 14.55 -7.17
N VAL A 35 20.35 14.03 -7.82
CA VAL A 35 20.43 12.62 -8.25
C VAL A 35 20.40 11.67 -7.05
N LEU A 36 21.11 12.00 -5.95
CA LEU A 36 21.07 11.20 -4.72
C LEU A 36 19.68 11.20 -4.09
N ILE A 37 19.01 12.35 -4.02
CA ILE A 37 17.63 12.45 -3.49
C ILE A 37 16.68 11.61 -4.36
N VAL A 38 16.79 11.68 -5.69
CA VAL A 38 15.98 10.88 -6.61
C VAL A 38 16.29 9.40 -6.45
N ALA A 39 17.56 8.99 -6.39
CA ALA A 39 17.96 7.60 -6.18
C ALA A 39 17.49 7.06 -4.83
N LEU A 40 17.58 7.85 -3.76
CA LEU A 40 17.05 7.51 -2.45
C LEU A 40 15.52 7.44 -2.46
N PHE A 41 14.84 8.36 -3.15
CA PHE A 41 13.39 8.34 -3.28
C PHE A 41 12.93 7.12 -4.08
N PHE A 42 13.59 6.79 -5.19
CA PHE A 42 13.30 5.59 -5.97
C PHE A 42 13.67 4.32 -5.21
N GLY A 43 14.82 4.27 -4.53
CA GLY A 43 15.22 3.14 -3.70
C GLY A 43 14.26 2.93 -2.52
N TYR A 44 13.89 4.00 -1.83
CA TYR A 44 12.90 3.97 -0.75
C TYR A 44 11.51 3.59 -1.27
N ARG A 45 11.10 4.12 -2.43
CA ARG A 45 9.83 3.79 -3.08
C ARG A 45 9.82 2.38 -3.67
N MET A 46 10.97 1.84 -4.07
CA MET A 46 11.09 0.49 -4.62
C MET A 46 11.16 -0.53 -3.49
N LEU A 47 11.97 -0.32 -2.45
CA LEU A 47 11.97 -1.15 -1.24
C LEU A 47 10.62 -1.09 -0.49
N SER A 48 9.96 0.08 -0.45
CA SER A 48 8.65 0.22 0.19
C SER A 48 7.48 -0.12 -0.73
N GLY A 49 7.70 -0.14 -2.05
CA GLY A 49 6.68 -0.36 -3.09
C GLY A 49 6.52 -1.82 -3.47
N ASP A 50 7.59 -2.62 -3.47
CA ASP A 50 7.53 -4.06 -3.77
C ASP A 50 7.34 -4.96 -2.54
N ARG A 51 7.21 -4.37 -1.35
CA ARG A 51 6.81 -5.12 -0.16
C ARG A 51 5.31 -5.43 -0.11
N LYS A 52 4.55 -5.11 -1.18
CA LYS A 52 3.09 -5.28 -1.23
C LYS A 52 2.56 -6.18 -2.35
N GLN A 53 3.38 -6.79 -3.22
CA GLN A 53 2.84 -7.71 -4.23
C GLN A 53 3.66 -8.98 -4.55
N GLY A 54 4.89 -9.17 -4.06
CA GLY A 54 5.75 -10.26 -4.56
C GLY A 54 6.15 -11.39 -3.60
N LEU A 55 6.16 -11.18 -2.27
CA LEU A 55 6.89 -12.07 -1.35
C LEU A 55 6.07 -12.64 -0.17
N HIS A 56 4.75 -12.47 -0.17
CA HIS A 56 3.87 -13.14 0.81
C HIS A 56 3.01 -14.25 0.18
N ASN A 57 3.36 -14.70 -1.03
CA ASN A 57 2.71 -15.81 -1.71
C ASN A 57 3.50 -17.13 -1.60
N MET A 58 4.61 -17.18 -0.85
CA MET A 58 5.43 -18.38 -0.66
C MET A 58 5.47 -18.94 0.76
N ASP A 59 5.01 -18.19 1.77
CA ASP A 59 4.76 -18.72 3.11
C ASP A 59 3.26 -18.69 3.40
N MET A 60 2.55 -19.27 2.44
CA MET A 60 1.25 -19.90 2.67
C MET A 60 1.46 -20.92 3.79
N MET A 61 1.36 -20.46 5.03
CA MET A 61 0.35 -20.96 5.96
C MET A 61 0.13 -22.48 5.90
N GLU A 62 1.19 -23.27 5.96
CA GLU A 62 1.12 -24.73 6.16
C GLU A 62 0.96 -25.09 7.65
N ALA A 63 0.98 -24.11 8.57
CA ALA A 63 1.20 -24.43 9.99
C ALA A 63 0.44 -23.63 11.05
N ALA A 64 -0.67 -22.94 10.74
CA ALA A 64 -1.45 -22.31 11.81
C ALA A 64 -2.96 -22.39 11.60
N ALA A 65 -3.54 -23.30 12.37
CA ALA A 65 -4.94 -23.61 12.51
C ALA A 65 -5.55 -24.31 11.30
N SER A 66 -5.78 -25.62 11.46
CA SER A 66 -7.01 -26.23 10.97
C SER A 66 -8.17 -25.30 11.31
N GLU A 67 -8.52 -24.42 10.38
CA GLU A 67 -9.71 -23.61 10.51
C GLU A 67 -10.88 -24.59 10.54
N PRO A 68 -11.92 -24.35 11.34
CA PRO A 68 -13.17 -25.03 11.11
C PRO A 68 -13.62 -24.56 9.73
N SER A 69 -13.35 -25.36 8.70
CA SER A 69 -14.14 -25.36 7.48
C SER A 69 -15.53 -25.79 7.92
N LEU A 70 -16.28 -24.87 8.53
CA LEU A 70 -17.71 -24.96 8.56
C LEU A 70 -18.09 -25.01 7.09
N ASP A 71 -18.47 -26.21 6.67
CA ASP A 71 -18.80 -26.49 5.29
C ASP A 71 -19.85 -25.48 4.86
N LEU A 72 -19.43 -24.52 4.03
CA LEU A 72 -20.35 -23.59 3.38
C LEU A 72 -21.19 -24.33 2.32
N ASP A 73 -21.12 -25.66 2.25
CA ASP A 73 -21.98 -26.53 1.47
C ASP A 73 -23.48 -26.28 1.73
N SER A 74 -23.85 -25.91 2.96
CA SER A 74 -25.24 -25.56 3.30
C SER A 74 -25.56 -24.08 3.06
N LEU A 75 -24.59 -23.25 2.68
CA LEU A 75 -24.77 -21.81 2.47
C LEU A 75 -25.61 -21.53 1.23
N LYS A 76 -26.82 -21.02 1.44
CA LYS A 76 -27.70 -20.54 0.37
C LYS A 76 -27.66 -19.01 0.35
N LEU A 77 -27.06 -18.42 -0.70
CA LEU A 77 -27.24 -16.99 -0.97
C LEU A 77 -28.67 -16.75 -1.48
N LEU A 78 -29.36 -15.80 -0.86
CA LEU A 78 -30.72 -15.42 -1.20
C LEU A 78 -30.72 -14.10 -2.00
N GLU A 79 -31.04 -12.99 -1.35
CA GLU A 79 -31.16 -11.67 -1.96
C GLU A 79 -29.98 -10.76 -1.62
N MET A 80 -29.63 -9.84 -2.52
CA MET A 80 -28.67 -8.78 -2.20
C MET A 80 -29.35 -7.75 -1.29
N ILE A 81 -28.79 -7.54 -0.09
CA ILE A 81 -29.32 -6.60 0.90
C ILE A 81 -28.57 -5.27 0.92
N GLY A 82 -27.38 -5.21 0.33
CA GLY A 82 -26.63 -3.96 0.25
C GLY A 82 -25.41 -4.05 -0.63
N ARG A 83 -24.89 -2.89 -1.05
CA ARG A 83 -23.64 -2.79 -1.79
C ARG A 83 -22.73 -1.78 -1.09
N GLY A 84 -21.60 -2.28 -0.59
CA GLY A 84 -20.56 -1.46 -0.01
C GLY A 84 -19.53 -1.02 -1.06
N ARG A 85 -18.51 -0.29 -0.60
CA ARG A 85 -17.39 0.16 -1.44
C ARG A 85 -16.57 -1.01 -2.01
N TYR A 86 -16.38 -2.07 -1.22
CA TYR A 86 -15.45 -3.15 -1.50
C TYR A 86 -16.13 -4.48 -1.88
N GLY A 87 -17.46 -4.54 -1.81
CA GLY A 87 -18.20 -5.78 -2.04
C GLY A 87 -19.71 -5.59 -1.89
N SER A 88 -20.44 -6.64 -2.20
CA SER A 88 -21.90 -6.70 -2.05
C SER A 88 -22.25 -7.58 -0.85
N VAL A 89 -23.26 -7.20 -0.10
CA VAL A 89 -23.77 -7.97 1.04
C VAL A 89 -25.08 -8.63 0.61
N TYR A 90 -25.14 -9.94 0.80
CA TYR A 90 -26.29 -10.78 0.53
C TYR A 90 -26.86 -11.30 1.84
N LYS A 91 -28.17 -11.46 1.90
CA LYS A 91 -28.80 -12.30 2.89
C LYS A 91 -28.59 -13.74 2.47
N GLY A 92 -28.15 -14.58 3.40
CA GLY A 92 -28.01 -16.01 3.19
C GLY A 92 -28.68 -16.81 4.29
N SER A 93 -28.72 -18.12 4.10
CA SER A 93 -29.07 -19.10 5.12
C SER A 93 -27.93 -20.09 5.23
N LEU A 94 -27.37 -20.26 6.43
CA LEU A 94 -26.33 -21.25 6.75
C LEU A 94 -26.91 -22.17 7.83
N ASP A 95 -27.06 -23.46 7.53
CA ASP A 95 -27.75 -24.42 8.41
C ASP A 95 -29.11 -23.91 8.94
N GLU A 96 -29.94 -23.36 8.05
CA GLU A 96 -31.26 -22.76 8.36
C GLU A 96 -31.20 -21.51 9.27
N ARG A 97 -30.00 -20.99 9.58
CA ARG A 97 -29.81 -19.74 10.32
C ARG A 97 -29.62 -18.57 9.35
N PRO A 98 -30.37 -17.46 9.50
CA PRO A 98 -30.19 -16.29 8.65
C PRO A 98 -28.83 -15.64 8.92
N VAL A 99 -28.06 -15.41 7.86
CA VAL A 99 -26.73 -14.82 7.90
C VAL A 99 -26.61 -13.68 6.88
N ALA A 100 -25.69 -12.76 7.13
CA ALA A 100 -25.24 -11.81 6.13
C ALA A 100 -23.94 -12.33 5.52
N VAL A 101 -23.85 -12.35 4.19
CA VAL A 101 -22.70 -12.84 3.44
C VAL A 101 -22.15 -11.70 2.60
N LYS A 102 -20.95 -11.25 2.91
CA LYS A 102 -20.27 -10.20 2.16
C LYS A 102 -19.37 -10.82 1.11
N VAL A 103 -19.71 -10.57 -0.15
CA VAL A 103 -18.99 -11.05 -1.33
C VAL A 103 -18.04 -9.96 -1.82
N PHE A 104 -16.75 -10.28 -1.86
CA PHE A 104 -15.71 -9.46 -2.44
C PHE A 104 -15.27 -10.04 -3.78
N THR A 105 -15.03 -9.16 -4.74
CA THR A 105 -14.44 -9.55 -6.02
C THR A 105 -12.96 -9.86 -5.86
N TYR A 106 -12.40 -10.60 -6.81
CA TYR A 106 -10.95 -10.88 -6.89
C TYR A 106 -10.07 -9.64 -6.64
N GLN A 107 -10.43 -8.51 -7.24
CA GLN A 107 -9.69 -7.24 -7.13
C GLN A 107 -9.64 -6.70 -5.69
N ASN A 108 -10.62 -7.04 -4.86
CA ASN A 108 -10.76 -6.59 -3.48
C ASN A 108 -10.27 -7.63 -2.46
N ARG A 109 -9.48 -8.62 -2.88
CA ARG A 109 -8.89 -9.65 -2.00
C ARG A 109 -8.23 -9.06 -0.75
N GLN A 110 -7.46 -7.99 -0.89
CA GLN A 110 -6.77 -7.39 0.26
C GLN A 110 -7.77 -6.83 1.29
N ASN A 111 -8.91 -6.29 0.85
CA ASN A 111 -9.95 -5.80 1.76
C ASN A 111 -10.62 -6.96 2.50
N PHE A 112 -10.86 -8.09 1.82
CA PHE A 112 -11.32 -9.32 2.47
C PHE A 112 -10.34 -9.79 3.55
N VAL A 113 -9.04 -9.90 3.21
CA VAL A 113 -8.00 -10.30 4.17
C VAL A 113 -7.95 -9.36 5.36
N ASN A 114 -8.03 -8.04 5.12
CA ASN A 114 -8.01 -7.04 6.18
C ASN A 114 -9.25 -7.15 7.09
N GLU A 115 -10.45 -7.24 6.53
CA GLU A 115 -11.69 -7.38 7.32
C GLU A 115 -11.69 -8.68 8.13
N ARG A 116 -11.26 -9.80 7.52
CA ARG A 116 -11.11 -11.08 8.19
C ARG A 116 -10.10 -11.00 9.35
N ALA A 117 -8.98 -10.31 9.14
CA ALA A 117 -7.98 -10.09 10.18
C ALA A 117 -8.52 -9.23 11.33
N ILE A 118 -9.30 -8.18 11.02
CA ILE A 118 -9.96 -7.35 12.02
C ILE A 118 -10.87 -8.20 12.88
N TYR A 119 -11.81 -8.94 12.31
CA TYR A 119 -12.76 -9.76 13.09
C TYR A 119 -12.12 -10.88 13.93
N ARG A 120 -10.88 -11.27 13.64
CA ARG A 120 -10.12 -12.26 14.42
C ARG A 120 -9.39 -11.68 15.64
N VAL A 121 -9.35 -10.35 15.80
CA VAL A 121 -8.71 -9.73 16.95
C VAL A 121 -9.47 -10.11 18.23
N PRO A 122 -8.78 -10.53 19.30
CA PRO A 122 -9.41 -10.79 20.59
C PRO A 122 -10.23 -9.58 21.06
N LEU A 123 -11.35 -9.80 21.75
CA LEU A 123 -12.29 -8.78 22.26
C LEU A 123 -13.30 -8.21 21.25
N LEU A 124 -13.34 -8.69 19.99
CA LEU A 124 -14.40 -8.31 19.05
C LEU A 124 -15.67 -9.17 19.13
N GLU A 125 -15.66 -10.22 19.95
CA GLU A 125 -16.86 -10.96 20.31
C GLU A 125 -17.63 -10.18 21.38
N HIS A 126 -18.58 -9.35 20.95
CA HIS A 126 -19.39 -8.51 21.82
C HIS A 126 -20.78 -8.30 21.21
N ASP A 127 -21.82 -8.15 22.03
CA ASP A 127 -23.22 -8.03 21.58
C ASP A 127 -23.49 -6.84 20.63
N ASN A 128 -22.71 -5.77 20.79
CA ASN A 128 -22.79 -4.56 19.96
C ASN A 128 -21.89 -4.59 18.71
N ILE A 129 -21.19 -5.71 18.46
CA ILE A 129 -20.31 -5.89 17.31
C ILE A 129 -20.85 -7.05 16.48
N ALA A 130 -20.79 -6.91 15.15
CA ALA A 130 -21.23 -7.97 14.25
C ALA A 130 -20.38 -9.23 14.50
N ARG A 131 -21.05 -10.33 14.85
CA ARG A 131 -20.39 -11.62 15.09
C ARG A 131 -19.90 -12.21 13.78
N PHE A 132 -18.59 -12.36 13.66
CA PHE A 132 -17.96 -13.09 12.57
C PHE A 132 -18.22 -14.59 12.71
N ILE A 133 -18.48 -15.27 11.59
CA ILE A 133 -18.74 -16.72 11.57
C ILE A 133 -17.58 -17.44 10.90
N VAL A 134 -17.35 -17.13 9.62
CA VAL A 134 -16.34 -17.78 8.78
C VAL A 134 -16.01 -16.88 7.60
N GLY A 135 -14.83 -17.03 7.03
CA GLY A 135 -14.46 -16.36 5.78
C GLY A 135 -13.77 -17.33 4.84
N ASP A 136 -14.28 -17.45 3.63
CA ASP A 136 -13.90 -18.49 2.66
C ASP A 136 -13.61 -17.91 1.26
N GLU A 137 -12.89 -18.68 0.44
CA GLU A 137 -12.57 -18.33 -0.94
C GLU A 137 -13.31 -19.29 -1.89
N ARG A 138 -14.22 -18.76 -2.71
CA ARG A 138 -15.06 -19.55 -3.64
C ARG A 138 -14.69 -19.26 -5.08
N LEU A 139 -14.53 -20.33 -5.87
CA LEU A 139 -14.50 -20.23 -7.33
C LEU A 139 -15.94 -20.24 -7.87
N THR A 140 -16.34 -19.18 -8.55
CA THR A 140 -17.63 -19.09 -9.24
C THR A 140 -17.61 -19.97 -10.49
N ALA A 141 -18.79 -20.40 -10.98
CA ALA A 141 -18.93 -21.22 -12.19
C ALA A 141 -18.24 -20.60 -13.43
N ASP A 142 -18.10 -19.28 -13.47
CA ASP A 142 -17.44 -18.53 -14.53
C ASP A 142 -15.89 -18.54 -14.43
N GLY A 143 -15.32 -19.31 -13.50
CA GLY A 143 -13.88 -19.38 -13.25
C GLY A 143 -13.30 -18.15 -12.55
N ARG A 144 -14.16 -17.31 -11.96
CA ARG A 144 -13.73 -16.12 -11.20
C ARG A 144 -13.62 -16.47 -9.72
N MET A 145 -12.55 -15.99 -9.08
CA MET A 145 -12.39 -16.10 -7.63
C MET A 145 -13.17 -15.00 -6.92
N GLU A 146 -13.98 -15.39 -5.96
CA GLU A 146 -14.74 -14.51 -5.05
C GLU A 146 -14.41 -14.87 -3.61
N TYR A 147 -14.45 -13.88 -2.74
CA TYR A 147 -14.19 -14.06 -1.31
C TYR A 147 -15.45 -13.78 -0.52
N LEU A 148 -15.76 -14.65 0.44
CA LEU A 148 -16.98 -14.63 1.24
C LEU A 148 -16.60 -14.37 2.69
N LEU A 149 -17.25 -13.39 3.33
CA LEU A 149 -17.09 -13.06 4.75
C LEU A 149 -18.45 -12.96 5.44
#